data_AF-A0A7V4AZS7-F1
#
_entry.id   AF-A0A7V4AZS7-F1
#
_cell.length_a   1.000
_cell.length_b   1.000
_cell.length_c   1.000
_cell.angle_alpha   90.00
_cell.angle_beta   90.00
_cell.angle_gamma   90.00
#
_symmetry.space_group_name_H-M   'P 1'
#
loop_
_entity.id
_entity.type
_entity.pdbx_description
1 polymer ?
#
loop_
_entity_poly.entity_id
_entity_poly.type
_entity_poly.pdbx_seq_one_letter_code
_entity_poly.pdbx_strand_id
1 'polypeptide(L)'
;MRNLVINVSEELKKNPGADDYTCPYCDSKLKKWSSPPDSTWAVEYQYVCFNDDCPYFVRGWQWMEEKYKATASYRHRFNPFTGEKGPLPVWSQNALKENIIEEDE
;
A
#
# COMPACT_ATOMS: atom_id res chain seq x y z
N MET A 1 -8.11 43.74 9.21
CA MET A 1 -8.41 42.38 9.69
C MET A 1 -9.45 41.74 8.79
N ARG A 2 -9.05 41.00 7.76
CA ARG A 2 -9.99 40.18 6.98
C ARG A 2 -9.30 38.88 6.57
N ASN A 3 -9.64 37.87 7.36
CA ASN A 3 -9.86 36.47 7.03
C ASN A 3 -8.77 35.73 6.24
N LEU A 4 -7.99 35.00 7.03
CA LEU A 4 -7.37 33.72 6.71
C LEU A 4 -8.47 32.71 6.33
N VAL A 5 -8.99 32.76 5.10
CA VAL A 5 -9.77 31.65 4.53
C VAL A 5 -8.79 30.76 3.79
N ILE A 6 -8.15 29.88 4.56
CA ILE A 6 -7.46 28.71 4.00
C ILE A 6 -8.57 27.90 3.32
N ASN A 7 -8.56 27.85 1.99
CA ASN A 7 -9.54 27.11 1.22
C ASN A 7 -9.12 25.63 1.24
N VAL A 8 -9.29 24.98 2.40
CA VAL A 8 -8.92 23.58 2.69
C VAL A 8 -9.54 22.58 1.67
N SER A 9 -10.61 22.99 0.97
CA SER A 9 -11.33 22.18 -0.01
C SER A 9 -10.60 21.98 -1.36
N GLU A 10 -9.59 22.80 -1.70
CA GLU A 10 -8.83 22.67 -2.95
C GLU A 10 -7.55 21.83 -2.81
N GLU A 11 -6.92 21.80 -1.64
CA GLU A 11 -5.76 20.91 -1.38
C GLU A 11 -6.15 19.43 -1.27
N LEU A 12 -7.40 19.13 -0.90
CA LEU A 12 -7.95 17.77 -0.80
C LEU A 12 -8.27 17.11 -2.16
N LYS A 13 -8.02 17.78 -3.28
CA LYS A 13 -8.25 17.24 -4.64
C LYS A 13 -6.98 16.84 -5.39
N LYS A 14 -5.80 16.88 -4.76
CA LYS A 14 -4.64 16.20 -5.32
C LYS A 14 -4.80 14.72 -5.03
N ASN A 15 -5.14 13.93 -6.05
CA ASN A 15 -4.88 12.49 -6.03
C ASN A 15 -3.36 12.33 -6.00
N PRO A 16 -2.75 12.02 -4.85
CA PRO A 16 -1.31 11.93 -4.76
C PRO A 16 -0.86 10.72 -5.58
N GLY A 17 0.22 10.88 -6.34
CA GLY A 17 0.81 9.81 -7.14
C GLY A 17 1.46 8.76 -6.24
N ALA A 18 1.96 7.66 -6.83
CA ALA A 18 2.75 6.67 -6.08
C ALA A 18 3.91 7.29 -5.29
N ASP A 19 4.50 8.33 -5.89
CA ASP A 19 5.61 9.11 -5.35
C ASP A 19 5.29 9.87 -4.06
N ASP A 20 4.03 10.10 -3.75
CA ASP A 20 3.59 10.84 -2.57
C ASP A 20 3.40 9.93 -1.34
N TYR A 21 3.48 8.60 -1.51
CA TYR A 21 3.25 7.64 -0.44
C TYR A 21 4.49 6.82 -0.10
N THR A 22 4.86 6.82 1.18
CA THR A 22 5.98 6.04 1.71
C THR A 22 5.49 4.95 2.67
N CYS A 23 6.21 3.83 2.68
CA CYS A 23 5.97 2.76 3.63
C CYS A 23 6.37 3.20 5.04
N PRO A 24 5.48 3.11 6.05
CA PRO A 24 5.78 3.54 7.42
C PRO A 24 6.78 2.63 8.14
N TYR A 25 7.24 1.55 7.50
CA TYR A 25 8.13 0.56 8.09
C TYR A 25 9.54 0.55 7.49
N CYS A 26 9.74 1.15 6.31
CA CYS A 26 11.04 1.18 5.64
C CYS A 26 11.26 2.39 4.74
N ASP A 27 10.35 3.37 4.74
CA ASP A 27 10.43 4.63 4.00
C ASP A 27 10.51 4.51 2.47
N SER A 28 10.47 3.30 1.92
CA SER A 28 10.41 3.07 0.47
C SER A 28 9.11 3.64 -0.10
N LYS A 29 9.18 4.22 -1.30
CA LYS A 29 8.00 4.57 -2.09
C LYS A 29 7.07 3.35 -2.26
N LEU A 30 5.77 3.58 -2.13
CA LEU A 30 4.77 2.56 -2.43
C LEU A 30 4.56 2.51 -3.95
N LYS A 31 4.31 1.32 -4.49
CA LYS A 31 3.94 1.18 -5.91
C LYS A 31 2.43 1.09 -6.05
N LYS A 32 1.91 1.67 -7.14
CA LYS A 32 0.52 1.48 -7.55
C LYS A 32 0.31 0.02 -7.95
N TRP A 33 -0.76 -0.57 -7.44
CA TRP A 33 -1.07 -1.99 -7.62
C TRP A 33 -2.53 -2.15 -7.98
N SER A 34 -2.80 -2.86 -9.07
CA SER A 34 -4.16 -3.16 -9.52
C SER A 34 -4.81 -4.17 -8.57
N SER A 35 -5.90 -3.75 -7.92
CA SER A 35 -6.65 -4.65 -7.05
C SER A 35 -7.50 -5.57 -7.91
N PRO A 36 -7.60 -6.88 -7.59
CA PRO A 36 -8.46 -7.79 -8.33
C PRO A 36 -9.92 -7.28 -8.34
N PRO A 37 -10.61 -7.28 -9.49
CA PRO A 37 -11.99 -6.80 -9.60
C PRO A 37 -12.96 -7.49 -8.65
N ASP A 38 -12.78 -8.79 -8.44
CA ASP A 38 -13.62 -9.61 -7.56
C ASP A 38 -13.18 -9.58 -6.08
N SER A 39 -12.28 -8.66 -5.70
CA SER A 39 -11.85 -8.51 -4.32
C SER A 39 -12.86 -7.74 -3.47
N THR A 40 -12.87 -8.01 -2.16
CA THR A 40 -13.68 -7.25 -1.18
C THR A 40 -13.21 -5.81 -0.99
N TRP A 41 -12.11 -5.39 -1.64
CA TRP A 41 -11.56 -4.04 -1.53
C TRP A 41 -12.32 -3.01 -2.37
N ALA A 42 -13.06 -3.44 -3.40
CA ALA A 42 -13.96 -2.61 -4.20
C ALA A 42 -13.34 -1.30 -4.75
N VAL A 43 -12.03 -1.28 -5.00
CA VAL A 43 -11.29 -0.14 -5.58
C VAL A 43 -10.39 -0.63 -6.71
N GLU A 44 -10.16 0.18 -7.72
CA GLU A 44 -9.36 -0.21 -8.91
C GLU A 44 -7.88 -0.42 -8.59
N TYR A 45 -7.34 0.40 -7.70
CA TYR A 45 -5.93 0.34 -7.34
C TYR A 45 -5.70 0.75 -5.90
N GLN A 46 -4.59 0.28 -5.35
CA GLN A 46 -4.10 0.61 -4.01
C GLN A 46 -2.58 0.76 -4.08
N TYR A 47 -1.99 1.34 -3.06
CA TYR A 47 -0.54 1.52 -2.98
C TYR A 47 0.06 0.48 -2.03
N VAL A 48 1.10 -0.23 -2.48
CA VAL A 48 1.66 -1.38 -1.77
C VAL A 48 3.18 -1.27 -1.67
N CYS A 49 3.74 -1.63 -0.51
CA CYS A 49 5.19 -1.72 -0.33
C CYS A 49 5.72 -3.04 -0.89
N PHE A 50 6.44 -2.96 -2.02
CA PHE A 50 7.11 -4.10 -2.64
C PHE A 50 8.62 -4.18 -2.35
N ASN A 51 9.11 -3.43 -1.35
CA ASN A 51 10.47 -3.61 -0.85
C ASN A 51 10.58 -4.95 -0.12
N ASP A 52 11.38 -5.87 -0.65
CA ASP A 52 11.55 -7.22 -0.09
C ASP A 52 12.39 -7.22 1.21
N ASP A 53 13.13 -6.14 1.47
CA ASP A 53 13.86 -5.92 2.72
C ASP A 53 13.04 -5.15 3.77
N CYS A 54 11.75 -4.85 3.48
CA CYS A 54 10.88 -4.18 4.42
C CYS A 54 10.74 -5.02 5.70
N PRO A 55 11.06 -4.49 6.90
CA PRO A 55 11.06 -5.29 8.12
C PRO A 55 9.66 -5.73 8.54
N TYR A 56 8.61 -5.06 8.07
CA TYR A 56 7.23 -5.50 8.24
C TYR A 56 6.94 -6.78 7.44
N PHE A 57 7.41 -6.85 6.20
CA PHE A 57 7.28 -8.02 5.33
C PHE A 57 8.19 -9.17 5.77
N VAL A 58 9.46 -8.90 6.09
CA VAL A 58 10.41 -9.94 6.52
C VAL A 58 9.95 -10.61 7.81
N ARG A 59 9.56 -9.83 8.83
CA ARG A 59 9.06 -10.39 10.10
C ARG A 59 7.71 -11.10 9.96
N GLY A 60 6.90 -10.72 8.97
CA GLY A 60 5.60 -11.34 8.72
C GLY A 60 5.69 -12.84 8.45
N TRP A 61 6.73 -13.29 7.74
CA TRP A 61 6.98 -14.72 7.50
C TRP A 61 7.12 -15.52 8.78
N GLN A 62 7.99 -15.06 9.68
CA GLN A 62 8.21 -15.70 10.98
C GLN A 62 6.94 -15.67 11.83
N TRP A 63 6.25 -14.52 11.87
CA TRP A 63 5.05 -14.37 12.69
C TRP A 63 3.92 -15.30 12.25
N MET A 64 3.66 -15.41 10.94
CA MET A 64 2.64 -16.31 10.39
C MET A 64 2.97 -17.79 10.64
N GLU A 65 4.24 -18.17 10.51
CA GLU A 65 4.70 -19.54 10.79
C GLU A 65 4.58 -19.90 12.28
N GLU A 66 4.96 -18.99 13.17
CA GLU A 66 4.89 -19.20 14.62
C GLU A 66 3.44 -19.30 15.11
N LYS A 67 2.56 -18.41 14.65
CA LYS A 67 1.18 -18.29 15.14
C LYS A 67 0.20 -19.23 14.44
N TYR A 68 0.39 -19.46 13.15
CA TYR A 68 -0.61 -20.15 12.32
C TYR A 68 -0.04 -21.32 11.51
N LYS A 69 1.28 -21.59 11.59
CA LYS A 69 1.94 -22.63 10.79
C LYS A 69 1.71 -22.44 9.29
N ALA A 70 1.68 -21.17 8.87
CA ALA A 70 1.43 -20.78 7.49
C ALA A 70 2.70 -20.16 6.89
N THR A 71 3.13 -20.71 5.75
CA THR A 71 4.15 -20.09 4.91
C THR A 71 3.55 -18.92 4.13
N ALA A 72 3.33 -17.82 4.83
CA ALA A 72 2.79 -16.58 4.29
C ALA A 72 3.41 -15.38 4.98
N SER A 73 3.31 -14.22 4.36
CA SER A 73 3.59 -12.93 5.00
C SER A 73 2.55 -11.92 4.56
N TYR A 74 2.79 -10.65 4.83
CA TYR A 74 1.95 -9.54 4.42
C TYR A 74 2.80 -8.32 4.09
N ARG A 75 2.34 -7.55 3.11
CA ARG A 75 2.92 -6.25 2.70
C ARG A 75 2.06 -5.11 3.22
N HIS A 76 2.65 -3.94 3.44
CA HIS A 76 1.86 -2.76 3.77
C HIS A 76 1.04 -2.31 2.57
N ARG A 77 -0.27 -2.15 2.74
CA ARG A 77 -1.22 -1.55 1.77
C ARG A 77 -1.75 -0.21 2.28
N PHE A 78 -2.03 0.68 1.34
CA PHE A 78 -2.72 1.94 1.55
C PHE A 78 -3.80 2.13 0.48
N ASN A 79 -5.03 2.39 0.91
CA ASN A 79 -6.15 2.76 0.06
C ASN A 79 -6.22 4.29 -0.07
N PRO A 80 -5.95 4.88 -1.25
CA PRO A 80 -5.94 6.33 -1.41
C PRO A 80 -7.33 6.95 -1.39
N PHE A 81 -8.39 6.18 -1.63
CA PHE A 81 -9.77 6.68 -1.67
C PHE A 81 -10.40 6.81 -0.28
N THR A 82 -9.98 5.96 0.67
CA THR A 82 -10.55 5.90 2.02
C THR A 82 -9.54 6.28 3.10
N GLY A 83 -8.24 6.30 2.79
CA GLY A 83 -7.16 6.47 3.75
C GLY A 83 -6.82 5.21 4.56
N GLU A 84 -7.53 4.10 4.32
CA GLU A 84 -7.34 2.84 5.05
C GLU A 84 -5.94 2.26 4.81
N LYS A 85 -5.35 1.70 5.87
CA LYS A 85 -4.04 1.04 5.85
C LYS A 85 -4.16 -0.35 6.45
N GLY A 86 -3.34 -1.29 5.97
CA GLY A 86 -3.35 -2.64 6.55
C GLY A 86 -2.33 -3.61 5.96
N PRO A 87 -2.42 -4.88 6.34
CA PRO A 87 -1.69 -5.97 5.71
C PRO A 87 -2.35 -6.42 4.40
N LEU A 88 -1.55 -6.62 3.36
CA LEU A 88 -1.92 -7.32 2.14
C LEU A 88 -1.23 -8.69 2.15
N PRO A 89 -1.97 -9.80 2.34
CA PRO A 89 -1.37 -11.13 2.47
C PRO A 89 -0.66 -11.57 1.18
N VAL A 90 0.46 -12.26 1.34
CA VAL A 90 1.29 -12.79 0.24
C VAL A 90 1.77 -14.20 0.58
N TRP A 91 1.72 -15.10 -0.41
CA TRP A 91 2.14 -16.51 -0.29
C TRP A 91 3.57 -16.78 -0.78
N SER A 92 4.22 -15.79 -1.38
CA SER A 92 5.64 -15.85 -1.77
C SER A 92 6.22 -14.44 -1.84
N GLN A 93 7.54 -14.33 -1.97
CA GLN A 93 8.22 -13.05 -2.21
C GLN A 93 7.74 -12.36 -3.49
N ASN A 94 7.35 -13.13 -4.51
CA ASN A 94 6.92 -12.62 -5.81
C ASN A 94 5.40 -12.44 -5.94
N ALA A 95 4.61 -12.89 -4.96
CA ALA A 95 3.17 -12.76 -5.01
C ALA A 95 2.74 -11.30 -5.23
N LEU A 96 1.79 -11.11 -6.15
CA LEU A 96 1.13 -9.85 -6.47
C LEU A 96 1.97 -8.84 -7.28
N LYS A 97 3.26 -9.12 -7.53
CA LYS A 97 4.13 -8.22 -8.30
C LYS A 97 3.72 -8.12 -9.78
N GLU A 98 3.05 -9.14 -10.31
CA GLU A 98 2.49 -9.18 -11.66
C GLU A 98 1.42 -8.12 -11.94
N ASN A 99 0.77 -7.60 -10.89
CA ASN A 99 -0.28 -6.59 -10.96
C ASN A 99 0.21 -5.18 -10.57
N ILE A 100 1.52 -4.99 -10.46
CA ILE A 100 2.10 -3.65 -10.32
C ILE A 100 1.78 -2.87 -11.59
N ILE A 101 1.23 -1.67 -11.40
CA ILE A 101 1.03 -0.71 -12.48
C ILE A 101 2.30 0.11 -12.53
N GLU A 102 3.16 -0.15 -13.51
CA GLU A 102 4.30 0.72 -13.80
C GLU A 102 3.77 2.04 -14.36
N GLU A 103 4.27 3.15 -13.86
CA GLU A 103 3.96 4.48 -14.41
C GLU A 103 4.94 4.70 -15.57
N ASP A 104 4.42 4.97 -16.78
CA ASP A 104 5.24 5.33 -17.92
C ASP A 104 5.98 6.64 -17.61
N GLU A 105 7.31 6.66 -17.78
CA GLU A 105 8.18 7.85 -17.60
C GLU A 105 7.81 9.02 -18.55
#